data_AF-A0A926Q1N7-F1
#
_entry.id   AF-A0A926Q1N7-F1
#
_cell.length_a   1.000
_cell.length_b   1.000
_cell.length_c   1.000
_cell.angle_alpha   90.00
_cell.angle_beta   90.00
_cell.angle_gamma   90.00
#
_symmetry.space_group_name_H-M   'P 1'
#
loop_
_entity.id
_entity.type
_entity.pdbx_description
1 polymer ?
#
loop_
_entity_poly.entity_id
_entity_poly.type
_entity_poly.pdbx_seq_one_letter_code
_entity_poly.pdbx_strand_id
1 'polypeptide(L)'
;MAISAGIIPDSAEVSRKGVAQWDDGVLAWVAWLSKDKTGRLLWHTNTGDAKFGDAMEEYGRLSVPIRGIGDPSLEWPVAFTEDVAVWLRDGLGESLTFVEDRADLCRLLQEKGDVARGGLYAWLPIANYPARLVESLILARDLGSAELEQRALERLAGEPVELSHGRVLDIQSSAGRWAKEYAKALGIPVQL
;
A
#
# COMPACT_ATOMS: atom_id res chain seq x y z
N MET A 1 11.86 -3.53 -19.75
CA MET A 1 12.28 -2.14 -19.46
C MET A 1 12.62 -1.98 -17.99
N ALA A 2 11.66 -2.00 -17.06
CA ALA A 2 11.98 -1.89 -15.63
C ALA A 2 12.82 -3.08 -15.10
N ILE A 3 12.46 -4.32 -15.47
CA ILE A 3 13.24 -5.53 -15.16
C ILE A 3 14.66 -5.42 -15.75
N SER A 4 14.77 -5.17 -17.06
CA SER A 4 16.06 -5.03 -17.75
C SER A 4 16.94 -3.89 -17.24
N ALA A 5 16.34 -2.88 -16.60
CA ALA A 5 17.06 -1.77 -15.97
C ALA A 5 17.44 -2.04 -14.51
N GLY A 6 17.10 -3.21 -13.97
CA GLY A 6 17.36 -3.61 -12.59
C GLY A 6 16.52 -2.87 -11.55
N ILE A 7 15.39 -2.26 -11.96
CA ILE A 7 14.55 -1.43 -11.08
C ILE A 7 13.56 -2.31 -10.30
N ILE A 8 13.02 -3.33 -10.95
CA ILE A 8 12.20 -4.38 -10.33
C ILE A 8 12.89 -5.73 -10.57
N PRO A 9 12.75 -6.72 -9.67
CA PRO A 9 13.51 -7.96 -9.75
C PRO A 9 13.10 -8.82 -10.95
N ASP A 10 14.02 -9.69 -11.39
CA ASP A 10 13.78 -10.67 -12.46
C ASP A 10 12.71 -11.71 -12.09
N SER A 11 12.42 -11.87 -10.79
CA SER A 11 11.34 -12.73 -10.28
C SER A 11 9.95 -12.15 -10.49
N ALA A 12 9.81 -10.89 -10.93
CA ALA A 12 8.53 -10.24 -11.06
C ALA A 12 7.64 -10.86 -12.14
N GLU A 13 6.42 -11.25 -11.77
CA GLU A 13 5.40 -11.70 -12.68
C GLU A 13 4.74 -10.51 -13.36
N VAL A 14 4.84 -10.43 -14.69
CA VAL A 14 4.28 -9.32 -15.47
C VAL A 14 3.06 -9.77 -16.26
N SER A 15 1.91 -9.20 -15.91
CA SER A 15 0.65 -9.44 -16.64
C SER A 15 0.68 -8.84 -18.06
N ARG A 16 -0.23 -9.30 -18.92
CA ARG A 16 -0.42 -8.72 -20.27
C ARG A 16 -0.75 -7.22 -20.27
N LYS A 17 -1.26 -6.69 -19.16
CA LYS A 17 -1.58 -5.27 -18.98
C LYS A 17 -0.39 -4.45 -18.48
N GLY A 18 0.78 -5.06 -18.29
CA GLY A 18 1.99 -4.38 -17.82
C GLY A 18 2.02 -4.13 -16.31
N VAL A 19 1.15 -4.79 -15.54
CA VAL A 19 1.24 -4.82 -14.07
C VAL A 19 2.26 -5.88 -13.69
N ALA A 20 3.29 -5.48 -12.93
CA ALA A 20 4.31 -6.34 -12.35
C ALA A 20 4.03 -6.62 -10.87
N GLN A 21 4.23 -7.85 -10.43
CA GLN A 21 3.99 -8.28 -9.05
C GLN A 21 5.13 -9.19 -8.58
N TRP A 22 5.57 -9.03 -7.33
CA TRP A 22 6.58 -9.90 -6.70
C TRP A 22 6.52 -9.74 -5.18
N ASP A 23 7.19 -10.63 -4.46
CA ASP A 23 7.41 -10.54 -3.02
C ASP A 23 8.82 -11.05 -2.67
N ASP A 24 9.27 -10.76 -1.45
CA ASP A 24 10.53 -11.24 -0.88
C ASP A 24 10.31 -12.20 0.32
N GLY A 25 9.09 -12.72 0.47
CA GLY A 25 8.64 -13.48 1.64
C GLY A 25 8.30 -12.65 2.88
N VAL A 26 8.55 -11.33 2.86
CA VAL A 26 8.25 -10.40 3.95
C VAL A 26 7.23 -9.36 3.50
N LEU A 27 7.53 -8.64 2.42
CA LEU A 27 6.67 -7.66 1.77
C LEU A 27 6.36 -8.11 0.33
N ALA A 28 5.20 -7.67 -0.15
CA ALA A 28 4.76 -7.86 -1.53
C ALA A 28 4.59 -6.51 -2.22
N TRP A 29 4.99 -6.43 -3.49
CA TRP A 29 4.89 -5.23 -4.31
C TRP A 29 4.04 -5.49 -5.55
N VAL A 30 3.29 -4.46 -5.92
CA VAL A 30 2.62 -4.36 -7.21
C VAL A 30 3.01 -3.03 -7.84
N ALA A 31 3.57 -3.08 -9.05
CA ALA A 31 3.98 -1.89 -9.78
C ALA A 31 3.39 -1.85 -11.19
N TRP A 32 3.01 -0.67 -11.66
CA TRP A 32 2.57 -0.48 -13.03
C TRP A 32 2.81 0.95 -13.50
N LEU A 33 2.86 1.13 -14.81
CA LEU A 33 2.87 2.46 -15.44
C LEU A 33 1.47 2.78 -15.96
N SER A 34 1.06 4.04 -15.85
CA SER A 34 -0.18 4.53 -16.42
C SER A 34 0.02 5.89 -17.10
N LYS A 35 -1.07 6.45 -17.63
CA LYS A 35 -1.08 7.82 -18.15
C LYS A 35 -2.12 8.63 -17.40
N ASP A 36 -1.78 9.87 -17.11
CA ASP A 36 -2.75 10.84 -16.62
C ASP A 36 -3.68 11.34 -17.74
N LYS A 37 -4.62 12.22 -17.39
CA LYS A 37 -5.59 12.80 -18.33
C LYS A 37 -4.96 13.67 -19.42
N THR A 38 -3.73 14.12 -19.20
CA THR A 38 -2.96 14.94 -20.15
C THR A 38 -2.01 14.11 -21.01
N GLY A 39 -2.04 12.78 -20.86
CA GLY A 39 -1.22 11.85 -21.63
C GLY A 39 0.20 11.67 -21.08
N ARG A 40 0.47 12.18 -19.87
CA ARG A 40 1.79 12.05 -19.25
C ARG A 40 1.90 10.75 -18.47
N LEU A 41 3.07 10.14 -18.53
CA LEU A 41 3.37 8.90 -17.83
C LEU A 41 3.43 9.10 -16.31
N LEU A 42 2.83 8.15 -15.62
CA LEU A 42 2.89 7.99 -14.17
C LEU A 42 3.42 6.59 -13.85
N TRP A 43 4.19 6.48 -12.79
CA TRP A 43 4.47 5.21 -12.16
C TRP A 43 3.56 5.04 -10.94
N HIS A 44 3.30 3.79 -10.60
CA HIS A 44 2.49 3.42 -9.45
C HIS A 44 3.11 2.24 -8.76
N THR A 45 3.09 2.28 -7.44
CA THR A 45 3.58 1.21 -6.59
C THR A 45 2.61 1.04 -5.44
N ASN A 46 2.39 -0.21 -5.08
CA ASN A 46 1.61 -0.63 -3.93
C ASN A 46 2.47 -1.62 -3.15
N THR A 47 2.62 -1.41 -1.84
CA THR A 47 3.37 -2.31 -0.95
C THR A 47 2.45 -2.91 0.09
N GLY A 48 2.46 -4.23 0.26
CA GLY A 48 1.64 -4.95 1.22
C GLY A 48 2.43 -6.05 1.92
N ASP A 49 1.73 -6.83 2.74
CA ASP A 49 2.28 -7.97 3.46
C ASP A 49 2.35 -9.21 2.56
N ALA A 50 3.51 -9.89 2.47
CA ALA A 50 3.67 -11.06 1.61
C ALA A 50 2.86 -12.28 2.09
N LYS A 51 2.68 -12.43 3.41
CA LYS A 51 2.03 -13.59 4.01
C LYS A 51 0.51 -13.56 3.84
N PHE A 52 -0.09 -12.38 3.97
CA PHE A 52 -1.54 -12.20 3.96
C PHE A 52 -2.07 -11.61 2.65
N GLY A 53 -1.19 -11.01 1.81
CA GLY A 53 -1.59 -10.26 0.62
C GLY A 53 -2.47 -11.05 -0.35
N ASP A 54 -2.13 -12.29 -0.65
CA ASP A 54 -2.91 -13.13 -1.59
C ASP A 54 -4.29 -13.48 -1.04
N ALA A 55 -4.37 -13.85 0.25
CA ALA A 55 -5.64 -14.14 0.89
C ALA A 55 -6.57 -12.91 0.94
N MET A 56 -6.00 -11.70 0.93
CA MET A 56 -6.73 -10.43 0.97
C MET A 56 -6.89 -9.77 -0.41
N GLU A 57 -6.59 -10.47 -1.51
CA GLU A 57 -6.58 -9.88 -2.85
C GLU A 57 -7.94 -9.33 -3.27
N GLU A 58 -9.03 -10.03 -2.96
CA GLU A 58 -10.39 -9.58 -3.28
C GLU A 58 -10.79 -8.25 -2.59
N TYR A 59 -10.05 -7.87 -1.54
CA TYR A 59 -10.21 -6.61 -0.80
C TYR A 59 -9.18 -5.55 -1.24
N GLY A 60 -8.54 -5.76 -2.40
CA GLY A 60 -7.53 -4.86 -2.96
C GLY A 60 -6.12 -5.12 -2.44
N ARG A 61 -5.84 -6.33 -1.92
CA ARG A 61 -4.58 -6.74 -1.25
C ARG A 61 -4.18 -5.90 -0.04
N LEU A 62 -5.01 -4.92 0.32
CA LEU A 62 -4.78 -3.92 1.37
C LEU A 62 -3.39 -3.27 1.37
N SER A 63 -2.77 -3.23 0.20
CA SER A 63 -1.48 -2.60 0.00
C SER A 63 -1.55 -1.09 0.21
N VAL A 64 -0.48 -0.50 0.74
CA VAL A 64 -0.24 0.93 0.84
C VAL A 64 0.25 1.46 -0.52
N PRO A 65 -0.52 2.32 -1.21
CA PRO A 65 -0.08 2.94 -2.46
C PRO A 65 0.96 4.02 -2.20
N ILE A 66 2.09 3.95 -2.90
CA ILE A 66 3.16 4.94 -2.86
C ILE A 66 3.10 5.80 -4.15
N ARG A 67 3.35 7.10 -3.99
CA ARG A 67 3.23 8.12 -5.03
C ARG A 67 4.35 9.14 -4.93
N GLY A 68 4.78 9.71 -6.05
CA GLY A 68 5.73 10.82 -6.09
C GLY A 68 5.07 12.16 -5.74
N ILE A 69 5.80 13.01 -5.02
CA ILE A 69 5.41 14.40 -4.75
C ILE A 69 5.83 15.27 -5.95
N GLY A 70 4.85 15.84 -6.65
CA GLY A 70 5.12 16.74 -7.77
C GLY A 70 5.69 16.04 -9.02
N ASP A 71 5.40 14.74 -9.20
CA ASP A 71 5.99 13.85 -10.20
C ASP A 71 6.35 14.55 -11.53
N PRO A 72 7.64 14.63 -11.89
CA PRO A 72 8.05 15.09 -13.21
C PRO A 72 7.56 14.07 -14.23
N SER A 73 6.52 14.44 -14.93
CA SER A 73 5.74 13.57 -15.78
C SER A 73 6.34 13.54 -17.19
N LEU A 74 6.65 12.37 -17.74
CA LEU A 74 7.18 12.25 -19.10
C LEU A 74 6.04 12.20 -20.12
N GLU A 75 6.16 12.88 -21.26
CA GLU A 75 5.14 12.82 -22.31
C GLU A 75 5.11 11.45 -23.00
N TRP A 76 3.92 10.87 -23.17
CA TRP A 76 3.74 9.66 -23.95
C TRP A 76 3.48 9.97 -25.44
N PRO A 77 3.99 9.17 -26.39
CA PRO A 77 4.86 8.00 -26.22
C PRO A 77 6.30 8.38 -25.89
N VAL A 78 6.91 7.66 -24.95
CA VAL A 78 8.32 7.82 -24.59
C VAL A 78 9.12 6.64 -25.15
N ALA A 79 10.22 6.92 -25.83
CA ALA A 79 11.22 5.90 -26.14
C ALA A 79 11.97 5.54 -24.84
N PHE A 80 12.43 4.29 -24.70
CA PHE A 80 13.27 3.94 -23.55
C PHE A 80 14.67 4.57 -23.72
N THR A 81 14.90 5.68 -23.03
CA THR A 81 16.18 6.40 -22.98
C THR A 81 16.78 6.33 -21.57
N GLU A 82 18.02 6.78 -21.40
CA GLU A 82 18.64 6.89 -20.08
C GLU A 82 17.82 7.78 -19.14
N ASP A 83 17.25 8.89 -19.63
CA ASP A 83 16.39 9.76 -18.82
C ASP A 83 15.15 9.04 -18.28
N VAL A 84 14.57 8.12 -19.07
CA VAL A 84 13.45 7.27 -18.61
C VAL A 84 13.92 6.27 -17.56
N ALA A 85 15.12 5.72 -17.72
CA ALA A 85 15.70 4.80 -16.74
C ALA A 85 15.99 5.51 -15.41
N VAL A 86 16.51 6.74 -15.45
CA VAL A 86 16.70 7.60 -14.26
C VAL A 86 15.35 7.93 -13.62
N TRP A 87 14.37 8.40 -14.39
CA TRP A 87 13.03 8.69 -13.87
C TRP A 87 12.36 7.48 -13.18
N LEU A 88 12.46 6.29 -13.78
CA LEU A 88 11.95 5.08 -13.16
C LEU A 88 12.73 4.69 -11.90
N ARG A 89 14.04 4.94 -11.85
CA ARG A 89 14.88 4.61 -10.69
C ARG A 89 14.59 5.54 -9.51
N ASP A 90 14.52 6.83 -9.78
CA ASP A 90 14.30 7.88 -8.77
C ASP A 90 12.83 7.91 -8.31
N GLY A 91 11.88 7.49 -9.16
CA GLY A 91 10.48 7.36 -8.80
C GLY A 91 10.12 5.96 -8.29
N LEU A 92 9.91 5.04 -9.23
CA LEU A 92 9.49 3.67 -8.91
C LEU A 92 10.52 2.96 -8.03
N GLY A 93 11.82 3.05 -8.33
CA GLY A 93 12.88 2.40 -7.55
C GLY A 93 12.91 2.85 -6.09
N GLU A 94 12.94 4.16 -5.82
CA GLU A 94 12.87 4.69 -4.45
C GLU A 94 11.59 4.26 -3.72
N SER A 95 10.47 4.19 -4.43
CA SER A 95 9.19 3.78 -3.84
C SER A 95 9.18 2.35 -3.30
N LEU A 96 10.02 1.47 -3.84
CA LEU A 96 10.14 0.08 -3.35
C LEU A 96 10.73 0.01 -1.95
N THR A 97 11.56 0.99 -1.60
CA THR A 97 12.20 1.12 -0.28
C THR A 97 11.40 1.99 0.70
N PHE A 98 10.24 2.51 0.28
CA PHE A 98 9.44 3.40 1.13
C PHE A 98 8.98 2.71 2.41
N VAL A 99 8.61 1.42 2.32
CA VAL A 99 8.22 0.59 3.45
C VAL A 99 9.38 -0.33 3.76
N GLU A 100 9.97 -0.18 4.94
CA GLU A 100 11.23 -0.88 5.28
C GLU A 100 10.99 -2.34 5.65
N ASP A 101 9.94 -2.61 6.42
CA ASP A 101 9.59 -3.93 6.91
C ASP A 101 8.10 -4.02 7.27
N ARG A 102 7.67 -5.19 7.78
CA ARG A 102 6.30 -5.43 8.24
C ARG A 102 5.89 -4.56 9.43
N ALA A 103 6.82 -4.20 10.31
CA ALA A 103 6.51 -3.34 11.45
C ALA A 103 6.26 -1.89 10.98
N ASP A 104 7.02 -1.41 10.01
CA ASP A 104 6.83 -0.13 9.36
C ASP A 104 5.51 -0.10 8.56
N LEU A 105 5.20 -1.16 7.80
CA LEU A 105 3.88 -1.32 7.17
C LEU A 105 2.75 -1.22 8.19
N CYS A 106 2.87 -1.92 9.32
CA CYS A 106 1.90 -1.86 10.41
C CYS A 106 1.71 -0.42 10.93
N ARG A 107 2.80 0.33 11.15
CA ARG A 107 2.74 1.73 11.59
C ARG A 107 2.06 2.63 10.54
N LEU A 108 2.38 2.46 9.27
CA LEU A 108 1.77 3.22 8.16
C LEU A 108 0.26 2.96 8.06
N LEU A 109 -0.16 1.69 8.14
CA LEU A 109 -1.57 1.31 8.12
C LEU A 109 -2.34 1.95 9.27
N GLN A 110 -1.68 2.14 10.42
CA GLN A 110 -2.27 2.80 11.56
C GLN A 110 -2.45 4.31 11.36
N GLU A 111 -1.82 4.98 10.39
CA GLU A 111 -1.92 6.44 10.26
C GLU A 111 -3.26 6.94 9.67
N LYS A 112 -3.78 8.04 10.23
CA LYS A 112 -5.09 8.59 9.83
C LYS A 112 -5.08 9.18 8.42
N GLY A 113 -3.94 9.66 7.95
CA GLY A 113 -3.80 10.28 6.64
C GLY A 113 -2.44 10.02 6.04
N ASP A 114 -2.19 10.62 4.89
CA ASP A 114 -1.00 10.41 4.08
C ASP A 114 0.29 10.67 4.87
N VAL A 115 1.29 9.82 4.64
CA VAL A 115 2.61 9.94 5.27
C VAL A 115 3.63 10.23 4.19
N ALA A 116 4.32 11.37 4.30
CA ALA A 116 5.38 11.76 3.37
C ALA A 116 6.76 11.36 3.90
N ARG A 117 7.62 10.86 3.02
CA ARG A 117 9.05 10.58 3.28
C ARG A 117 9.84 11.02 2.05
N GLY A 118 10.69 12.03 2.20
CA GLY A 118 11.44 12.60 1.08
C GLY A 118 10.52 13.09 -0.04
N GLY A 119 10.80 12.69 -1.28
CA GLY A 119 10.01 13.03 -2.47
C GLY A 119 8.77 12.16 -2.68
N LEU A 120 8.42 11.28 -1.72
CA LEU A 120 7.35 10.31 -1.85
C LEU A 120 6.32 10.44 -0.74
N TYR A 121 5.11 9.92 -0.96
CA TYR A 121 4.12 9.72 0.09
C TYR A 121 3.34 8.42 -0.06
N ALA A 122 2.97 7.85 1.08
CA ALA A 122 1.95 6.82 1.19
C ALA A 122 0.57 7.47 1.16
N TRP A 123 -0.24 7.11 0.17
CA TRP A 123 -1.63 7.58 0.06
C TRP A 123 -2.53 6.72 0.95
N LEU A 124 -3.10 7.32 1.98
CA LEU A 124 -3.81 6.63 3.05
C LEU A 124 -5.22 7.22 3.23
N PRO A 125 -6.17 6.90 2.32
CA PRO A 125 -7.51 7.44 2.35
C PRO A 125 -8.20 7.19 3.69
N ILE A 126 -8.78 8.26 4.25
CA ILE A 126 -9.48 8.17 5.54
C ILE A 126 -10.71 7.24 5.48
N ALA A 127 -11.34 7.11 4.32
CA ALA A 127 -12.46 6.18 4.11
C ALA A 127 -12.08 4.70 4.35
N ASN A 128 -10.81 4.35 4.11
CA ASN A 128 -10.30 2.99 4.30
C ASN A 128 -9.67 2.81 5.69
N TYR A 129 -9.64 3.85 6.52
CA TYR A 129 -8.94 3.83 7.79
C TYR A 129 -9.36 2.69 8.73
N PRO A 130 -10.66 2.36 8.91
CA PRO A 130 -11.04 1.21 9.73
C PRO A 130 -10.51 -0.13 9.18
N ALA A 131 -10.50 -0.30 7.85
CA ALA A 131 -9.98 -1.50 7.21
C ALA A 131 -8.48 -1.67 7.47
N ARG A 132 -7.72 -0.58 7.32
CA ARG A 132 -6.27 -0.53 7.58
C ARG A 132 -5.95 -0.77 9.06
N LEU A 133 -6.78 -0.29 9.98
CA LEU A 133 -6.59 -0.58 11.41
C LEU A 133 -6.75 -2.07 11.73
N VAL A 134 -7.78 -2.72 11.17
CA VAL A 134 -7.99 -4.17 11.35
C VAL A 134 -6.83 -4.97 10.78
N GLU A 135 -6.35 -4.61 9.58
CA GLU A 135 -5.18 -5.22 8.99
C GLU A 135 -3.93 -5.01 9.85
N SER A 136 -3.69 -3.78 10.33
CA SER A 136 -2.56 -3.49 11.20
C SER A 136 -2.60 -4.31 12.49
N LEU A 137 -3.79 -4.60 13.02
CA LEU A 137 -3.99 -5.43 14.21
C LEU A 137 -3.62 -6.89 13.94
N ILE A 138 -4.06 -7.43 12.78
CA ILE A 138 -3.70 -8.78 12.33
C ILE A 138 -2.17 -8.88 12.21
N LEU A 139 -1.56 -7.90 11.55
CA LEU A 139 -0.12 -7.84 11.34
C LEU A 139 0.65 -7.71 12.65
N ALA A 140 0.21 -6.85 13.57
CA ALA A 140 0.84 -6.68 14.88
C ALA A 140 0.83 -7.96 15.71
N ARG A 141 -0.29 -8.69 15.69
CA ARG A 141 -0.42 -10.00 16.34
C ARG A 141 0.49 -11.05 15.73
N ASP A 142 0.55 -11.09 14.40
CA ASP A 142 1.43 -12.02 13.68
C ASP A 142 2.92 -11.74 13.97
N LEU A 143 3.28 -10.47 14.12
CA LEU A 143 4.61 -10.03 14.54
C LEU A 143 4.88 -10.25 16.04
N GLY A 144 3.86 -10.58 16.85
CA GLY A 144 3.98 -10.67 18.30
C GLY A 144 4.28 -9.34 18.99
N SER A 145 3.98 -8.21 18.34
CA SER A 145 4.27 -6.87 18.87
C SER A 145 3.11 -6.33 19.69
N ALA A 146 3.20 -6.49 21.02
CA ALA A 146 2.19 -5.98 21.95
C ALA A 146 2.02 -4.44 21.86
N GLU A 147 3.09 -3.71 21.57
CA GLU A 147 3.04 -2.25 21.38
C GLU A 147 2.21 -1.87 20.16
N LEU A 148 2.47 -2.49 19.00
CA LEU A 148 1.74 -2.20 17.76
C LEU A 148 0.28 -2.66 17.86
N GLU A 149 0.03 -3.80 18.53
CA GLU A 149 -1.32 -4.31 18.78
C GLU A 149 -2.10 -3.33 19.66
N GLN A 150 -1.54 -2.93 20.79
CA GLN A 150 -2.17 -1.97 21.70
C GLN A 150 -2.49 -0.65 20.99
N ARG A 151 -1.55 -0.14 20.19
CA ARG A 151 -1.74 1.09 19.40
C ARG A 151 -2.87 0.95 18.37
N ALA A 152 -3.00 -0.21 17.72
CA ALA A 152 -4.09 -0.49 16.79
C ALA A 152 -5.44 -0.52 17.52
N LEU A 153 -5.52 -1.21 18.67
CA LEU A 153 -6.73 -1.30 19.50
C LEU A 153 -7.18 0.07 20.02
N GLU A 154 -6.25 0.90 20.49
CA GLU A 154 -6.54 2.28 20.91
C GLU A 154 -7.12 3.12 19.77
N ARG A 155 -6.57 2.99 18.56
CA ARG A 155 -7.08 3.69 17.37
C ARG A 155 -8.44 3.17 16.93
N LEU A 156 -8.71 1.87 17.09
CA LEU A 156 -10.01 1.24 16.83
C LEU A 156 -11.08 1.68 17.83
N ALA A 157 -10.70 1.91 19.09
CA ALA A 157 -11.56 2.45 20.13
C ALA A 157 -11.74 3.98 20.04
N GLY A 158 -11.07 4.64 19.09
CA GLY A 158 -11.11 6.08 18.91
C GLY A 158 -12.45 6.61 18.42
N GLU A 159 -12.56 7.95 18.42
CA GLU A 159 -13.77 8.65 17.97
C GLU A 159 -14.04 8.47 16.47
N PRO A 160 -15.32 8.60 16.04
CA PRO A 160 -15.69 8.62 14.63
C PRO A 160 -14.90 9.65 13.82
N VAL A 161 -14.70 9.38 12.53
CA VAL A 161 -13.97 10.28 11.66
C VAL A 161 -14.89 10.98 10.67
N GLU A 162 -14.70 12.29 10.50
CA GLU A 162 -15.39 13.05 9.49
C GLU A 162 -14.71 12.89 8.11
N LEU A 163 -15.50 12.53 7.11
CA LEU A 163 -15.08 12.43 5.72
C LEU A 163 -15.23 13.79 5.03
N SER A 164 -14.49 14.00 3.94
CA SER A 164 -14.49 15.24 3.15
C SER A 164 -15.85 15.67 2.57
N HIS A 165 -16.87 14.81 2.64
CA HIS A 165 -18.23 15.09 2.18
C HIS A 165 -19.21 15.31 3.35
N GLY A 166 -18.72 15.58 4.55
CA GLY A 166 -19.52 15.82 5.77
C GLY A 166 -20.17 14.56 6.35
N ARG A 167 -19.79 13.37 5.85
CA ARG A 167 -20.25 12.09 6.39
C ARG A 167 -19.38 11.67 7.55
N VAL A 168 -19.99 11.13 8.60
CA VAL A 168 -19.26 10.54 9.74
C VAL A 168 -19.07 9.04 9.49
N LEU A 169 -17.82 8.59 9.64
CA LEU A 169 -17.42 7.20 9.61
C LEU A 169 -17.24 6.68 11.04
N ASP A 170 -18.16 5.82 11.46
CA ASP A 170 -18.04 5.08 12.72
C ASP A 170 -16.95 4.01 12.60
N ILE A 171 -15.83 4.18 13.32
CA ILE A 171 -14.67 3.30 13.22
C ILE A 171 -15.04 1.89 13.67
N GLN A 172 -15.65 1.74 14.83
CA GLN A 172 -15.92 0.44 15.45
C GLN A 172 -16.85 -0.44 14.59
N SER A 173 -17.96 0.12 14.11
CA SER A 173 -18.92 -0.60 13.29
C SER A 173 -18.32 -0.99 11.93
N SER A 174 -17.51 -0.10 11.35
CA SER A 174 -16.83 -0.38 10.09
C SER A 174 -15.75 -1.44 10.27
N ALA A 175 -14.91 -1.31 11.30
CA ALA A 175 -13.87 -2.27 11.65
C ALA A 175 -14.47 -3.66 11.95
N GLY A 176 -15.59 -3.74 12.66
CA GLY A 176 -16.26 -5.01 12.94
C GLY A 176 -16.73 -5.76 11.69
N ARG A 177 -17.04 -5.05 10.59
CA ARG A 177 -17.31 -5.68 9.30
C ARG A 177 -16.03 -6.19 8.65
N TRP A 178 -14.99 -5.36 8.59
CA TRP A 178 -13.69 -5.76 8.04
C TRP A 178 -13.05 -6.92 8.78
N ALA A 179 -13.15 -6.95 10.12
CA ALA A 179 -12.68 -8.06 10.94
C ALA A 179 -13.34 -9.38 10.55
N LYS A 180 -14.63 -9.39 10.22
CA LYS A 180 -15.34 -10.59 9.75
C LYS A 180 -14.88 -11.03 8.36
N GLU A 181 -14.76 -10.09 7.44
CA GLU A 181 -14.28 -10.35 6.07
C GLU A 181 -12.87 -10.92 6.10
N TYR A 182 -11.95 -10.29 6.83
CA TYR A 182 -10.57 -10.76 6.93
C TYR A 182 -10.45 -12.06 7.72
N ALA A 183 -11.24 -12.24 8.79
CA ALA A 183 -11.26 -13.51 9.51
C ALA A 183 -11.66 -14.68 8.61
N LYS A 184 -12.65 -14.46 7.74
CA LYS A 184 -13.08 -15.43 6.74
C LYS A 184 -11.99 -15.70 5.70
N ALA A 185 -11.37 -14.65 5.17
CA ALA A 185 -10.34 -14.74 4.15
C ALA A 185 -9.08 -15.46 4.63
N LEU A 186 -8.66 -15.17 5.87
CA LEU A 186 -7.46 -15.74 6.48
C LEU A 186 -7.69 -17.09 7.18
N GLY A 187 -8.94 -17.45 7.45
CA GLY A 187 -9.27 -18.63 8.25
C GLY A 187 -8.84 -18.53 9.72
N ILE A 188 -8.65 -17.31 10.25
CA ILE A 188 -8.28 -17.06 11.65
C ILE A 188 -9.26 -16.07 12.28
N PRO A 189 -9.57 -16.18 13.59
CA PRO A 189 -10.42 -15.20 14.26
C PRO A 189 -9.71 -13.84 14.37
N VAL A 190 -10.44 -12.76 14.06
CA VAL A 190 -9.97 -11.38 14.26
C VAL A 190 -10.83 -10.74 15.34
N GLN A 191 -10.28 -10.64 16.56
CA GLN A 191 -10.95 -10.03 17.70
C GLN A 191 -10.52 -8.56 17.83
N LEU A 192 -11.48 -7.65 17.90
CA LEU A 192 -11.25 -6.21 18.11
C LEU A 192 -11.32 -5.85 19.59
#